data_AF-D8M5H8-F1
#
_entry.id   AF-D8M5H8-F1
#
_cell.length_a   1.000
_cell.length_b   1.000
_cell.length_c   1.000
_cell.angle_alpha   90.00
_cell.angle_beta   90.00
_cell.angle_gamma   90.00
#
_symmetry.space_group_name_H-M   'P 1'
#
loop_
_entity.id
_entity.type
_entity.pdbx_description
1 polymer ?
#
loop_
_entity_poly.entity_id
_entity_poly.type
_entity_poly.pdbx_seq_one_letter_code
_entity_poly.pdbx_strand_id
1 'polypeptide(L)'
;MLSEKRAKSKTTVEKNLCKLLANSTYNKFVETGLKRMKVKFAIKLNEREAIIHKHKGDMIAGTIMYSSNLIGITLNRLVRKVVKSFFIGFAILDMFKHIIYDFYYTVFKKTFDTVELLGQDTDSLIVQLND
;
A
#
# COMPACT_ATOMS: atom_id res chain seq x y z
N MET A 1 -0.19 1.34 21.84
CA MET A 1 0.43 2.67 21.63
C MET A 1 -0.31 3.59 20.64
N LEU A 2 -0.34 3.34 19.32
CA LEU A 2 -1.00 4.27 18.36
C LEU A 2 -2.53 4.32 18.55
N SER A 3 -3.16 3.18 18.82
CA SER A 3 -4.60 3.11 19.12
C SER A 3 -4.96 3.85 20.41
N GLU A 4 -4.14 3.72 21.45
CA GLU A 4 -4.32 4.49 22.70
C GLU A 4 -4.13 5.98 22.47
N LYS A 5 -3.11 6.39 21.71
CA LYS A 5 -2.90 7.80 21.37
C LYS A 5 -4.10 8.35 20.60
N ARG A 6 -4.63 7.60 19.63
CA ARG A 6 -5.83 7.96 18.87
C ARG A 6 -7.06 8.09 19.77
N ALA A 7 -7.24 7.20 20.74
CA ALA A 7 -8.35 7.27 21.69
C ALA A 7 -8.27 8.52 22.59
N LYS A 8 -7.06 8.94 22.96
CA LYS A 8 -6.80 10.12 23.80
C LYS A 8 -6.77 11.45 23.02
N SER A 9 -6.69 11.41 21.69
CA SER A 9 -6.66 12.61 20.85
C SER A 9 -7.95 13.42 20.96
N LYS A 10 -7.81 14.74 21.11
CA LYS A 10 -8.96 15.65 21.25
C LYS A 10 -9.43 16.16 19.90
N THR A 11 -8.51 16.33 18.96
CA THR A 11 -8.80 16.91 17.65
C THR A 11 -8.98 15.85 16.58
N THR A 12 -9.75 16.17 15.55
CA THR A 12 -9.93 15.32 14.36
C THR A 12 -8.60 15.12 13.61
N VAL A 13 -7.75 16.15 13.57
CA VAL A 13 -6.44 16.09 12.91
C VAL A 13 -5.53 15.05 13.57
N GLU A 14 -5.42 15.06 14.89
CA GLU A 14 -4.60 14.08 15.63
C GLU A 14 -5.13 12.66 15.49
N LYS A 15 -6.46 12.48 15.54
CA LYS A 15 -7.11 11.17 15.32
C LYS A 15 -6.77 10.62 13.94
N ASN A 16 -6.88 11.47 12.92
CA ASN A 16 -6.57 11.10 11.53
C ASN A 16 -5.09 10.81 11.34
N LEU A 17 -4.20 11.59 11.96
CA LEU A 17 -2.76 11.34 11.94
C LEU A 17 -2.42 9.97 12.56
N CYS A 18 -2.97 9.64 13.73
CA CYS A 18 -2.72 8.35 14.36
C CYS A 18 -3.23 7.18 13.51
N LYS A 19 -4.42 7.31 12.90
CA LYS A 19 -4.96 6.34 11.94
C LYS A 19 -4.03 6.18 10.73
N LEU A 20 -3.58 7.29 10.16
CA LEU A 20 -2.70 7.29 9.00
C LEU A 20 -1.35 6.63 9.31
N LEU A 21 -0.77 6.90 10.47
CA LEU A 21 0.49 6.28 10.90
C LEU A 21 0.37 4.76 11.04
N ALA A 22 -0.73 4.28 11.64
CA ALA A 22 -0.99 2.84 11.74
C ALA A 22 -1.13 2.20 10.34
N ASN A 23 -1.99 2.75 9.49
CA ASN A 23 -2.26 2.20 8.16
C ASN A 23 -1.05 2.28 7.22
N SER A 24 -0.30 3.38 7.26
CA SER A 24 0.90 3.57 6.42
C SER A 24 2.03 2.63 6.82
N THR A 25 2.16 2.28 8.11
CA THR A 25 3.15 1.31 8.58
C THR A 25 2.84 -0.08 8.01
N TYR A 26 1.58 -0.51 8.06
CA TYR A 26 1.15 -1.76 7.40
C TYR A 26 1.42 -1.73 5.89
N ASN A 27 0.99 -0.67 5.21
CA ASN A 27 1.22 -0.49 3.76
C ASN A 27 2.71 -0.55 3.40
N LYS A 28 3.59 -0.11 4.31
CA LYS A 28 5.04 -0.17 4.11
C LYS A 28 5.59 -1.58 4.21
N PHE A 29 4.99 -2.44 5.04
CA PHE A 29 5.36 -3.85 5.13
C PHE A 29 5.00 -4.59 3.85
N VAL A 30 3.78 -4.41 3.33
CA VAL A 30 3.34 -5.08 2.08
C VAL A 30 3.99 -4.53 0.81
N GLU A 31 4.77 -3.45 0.90
CA GLU A 31 5.46 -2.86 -0.25
C GLU A 31 6.62 -3.75 -0.73
N THR A 32 6.45 -4.41 -1.89
CA THR A 32 7.50 -5.27 -2.48
C THR A 32 8.69 -4.49 -3.05
N GLY A 33 8.50 -3.22 -3.41
CA GLY A 33 9.50 -2.38 -4.07
C GLY A 33 9.83 -2.78 -5.51
N LEU A 34 9.26 -3.87 -6.02
CA LEU A 34 9.52 -4.40 -7.37
C LEU A 34 8.99 -3.48 -8.46
N LYS A 35 7.92 -2.74 -8.20
CA LYS A 35 7.31 -1.79 -9.14
C LYS A 35 8.00 -0.42 -9.19
N ARG A 36 9.06 -0.21 -8.38
CA ARG A 36 9.75 1.09 -8.33
C ARG A 36 10.57 1.34 -9.59
N MET A 37 10.22 2.41 -10.29
CA MET A 37 10.88 2.91 -11.48
C MET A 37 11.84 4.05 -11.14
N LYS A 38 12.92 4.19 -11.90
CA LYS A 38 13.79 5.38 -11.87
C LYS A 38 13.55 6.17 -13.15
N VAL A 39 13.15 7.41 -13.01
CA VAL A 39 12.97 8.34 -14.13
C VAL A 39 13.92 9.52 -13.93
N LYS A 40 14.55 9.95 -15.01
CA LYS A 40 15.37 11.15 -15.07
C LYS A 40 14.69 12.14 -16.00
N PHE A 41 14.68 13.41 -15.63
CA PHE A 41 14.09 14.47 -16.45
C PHE A 41 15.20 15.32 -17.05
N ALA A 42 15.01 15.73 -18.29
CA ALA A 42 15.86 16.67 -19.01
C ALA A 42 14.99 17.75 -19.64
N ILE A 43 15.47 18.99 -19.56
CA ILE A 43 14.82 20.14 -20.19
C ILE A 43 15.58 20.55 -21.46
N LYS A 44 16.92 20.47 -21.40
CA LYS A 44 17.81 20.82 -22.52
C LYS A 44 18.29 19.58 -23.25
N LEU A 45 18.61 19.74 -24.53
CA LEU A 45 19.17 18.65 -25.34
C LEU A 45 20.48 18.11 -24.75
N ASN A 46 21.37 19.00 -24.30
CA ASN A 46 22.65 18.60 -23.70
C ASN A 46 22.46 17.73 -22.43
N GLU A 47 21.43 18.01 -21.63
CA GLU A 47 21.12 17.21 -20.43
C GLU A 47 20.62 15.82 -20.82
N ARG A 48 19.77 15.75 -21.85
CA ARG A 48 19.27 14.49 -22.41
C ARG A 48 20.44 13.63 -22.88
N GLU A 49 21.33 14.19 -23.68
CA GLU A 49 22.51 13.50 -24.20
C GLU A 49 23.44 13.05 -23.08
N ALA A 50 23.67 13.90 -22.06
CA ALA A 50 24.46 13.53 -20.89
C ALA A 50 23.84 12.36 -20.11
N ILE A 51 22.51 12.29 -19.97
CA ILE A 51 21.82 11.17 -19.31
C ILE A 51 21.96 9.89 -20.13
N ILE A 52 21.79 9.96 -21.46
CA ILE A 52 21.93 8.81 -22.36
C ILE A 52 23.38 8.29 -22.38
N HIS A 53 24.36 9.19 -22.43
CA HIS A 53 25.76 8.80 -22.43
C HIS A 53 26.20 8.19 -21.09
N LYS A 54 25.70 8.72 -19.97
CA LYS A 54 25.98 8.20 -18.63
C LYS A 54 25.35 6.83 -18.39
N HIS A 55 24.15 6.61 -18.89
CA HIS A 55 23.41 5.37 -18.74
C HIS A 55 23.36 4.66 -20.09
N LYS A 56 24.38 3.82 -20.35
CA LYS A 56 24.52 2.97 -21.56
C LYS A 56 23.16 2.48 -22.07
N GLY A 57 22.97 2.40 -23.39
CA GLY A 57 21.68 2.15 -24.05
C GLY A 57 20.80 1.06 -23.41
N ASP A 58 21.38 -0.08 -23.02
CA ASP A 58 20.67 -1.20 -22.39
C ASP A 58 20.01 -0.85 -21.03
N MET A 59 20.48 0.22 -20.39
CA MET A 59 19.95 0.75 -19.13
C MET A 59 18.81 1.75 -19.33
N ILE A 60 18.42 2.08 -20.56
CA ILE A 60 17.26 2.94 -20.85
C ILE A 60 16.07 2.06 -21.22
N ALA A 61 14.99 2.16 -20.43
CA ALA A 61 13.76 1.41 -20.67
C ALA A 61 12.84 2.10 -21.68
N GLY A 62 12.92 3.43 -21.76
CA GLY A 62 12.07 4.23 -22.63
C GLY A 62 12.23 5.71 -22.39
N THR A 63 11.78 6.52 -23.35
CA THR A 63 11.77 7.98 -23.25
C THR A 63 10.37 8.48 -23.58
N ILE A 64 9.84 9.37 -22.75
CA ILE A 64 8.52 9.98 -22.92
C ILE A 64 8.71 11.49 -22.93
N MET A 65 8.17 12.16 -23.94
CA MET A 65 8.09 13.62 -23.96
C MET A 65 6.81 14.06 -23.26
N TYR A 66 6.92 14.86 -22.21
CA TYR A 66 5.78 15.40 -21.46
C TYR A 66 5.37 16.78 -21.97
N SER A 67 6.32 17.56 -22.49
CA SER A 67 6.08 18.85 -23.15
C SER A 67 7.22 19.16 -24.13
N SER A 68 7.11 20.26 -24.89
CA SER A 68 8.13 20.69 -25.86
C SER A 68 9.54 20.77 -25.28
N ASN A 69 9.65 21.10 -23.98
CA ASN A 69 10.91 21.29 -23.27
C ASN A 69 11.05 20.33 -22.07
N LEU A 70 10.27 19.25 -21.99
CA LEU A 70 10.40 18.30 -20.87
C LEU A 70 10.33 16.86 -21.36
N ILE A 71 11.43 16.16 -21.15
CA ILE A 71 11.59 14.76 -21.52
C ILE A 71 11.87 13.95 -20.26
N GLY A 72 11.11 12.88 -20.05
CA GLY A 72 11.36 11.87 -19.04
C GLY A 72 12.02 10.63 -19.65
N ILE A 73 13.20 10.28 -19.15
CA ILE A 73 13.94 9.09 -19.54
C ILE A 73 13.79 8.07 -18.41
N THR A 74 13.12 6.96 -18.71
CA THR A 74 12.96 5.84 -17.79
C THR A 74 14.17 4.93 -17.86
N LEU A 75 14.75 4.62 -16.71
CA LEU A 75 15.91 3.74 -16.60
C LEU A 75 15.48 2.31 -16.27
N ASN A 76 16.03 1.35 -17.01
CA ASN A 76 15.96 -0.07 -16.70
C ASN A 76 16.67 -0.34 -15.37
N ARG A 77 15.99 -1.12 -14.54
CA ARG A 77 16.52 -1.56 -13.26
C ARG A 77 16.94 -3.02 -13.40
N LEU A 78 18.21 -3.22 -13.77
CA LEU A 78 18.79 -4.55 -14.04
C LEU A 78 18.62 -5.51 -12.87
N VAL A 79 18.71 -5.01 -11.63
CA VAL A 79 18.49 -5.80 -10.42
C VAL A 79 17.32 -5.22 -9.62
N ARG A 80 16.28 -6.03 -9.45
CA ARG A 80 15.18 -5.77 -8.52
C ARG A 80 15.39 -6.62 -7.28
N LYS A 81 15.37 -5.98 -6.11
CA LYS A 81 15.53 -6.66 -4.81
C LYS A 81 14.26 -6.46 -3.98
N VAL A 82 13.77 -7.54 -3.39
CA VAL A 82 12.74 -7.48 -2.35
C VAL A 82 13.47 -7.28 -1.02
N VAL A 83 13.64 -6.02 -0.62
CA VAL A 83 14.40 -5.64 0.60
C VAL A 83 13.47 -5.47 1.80
N LYS A 84 12.15 -5.55 1.59
CA LYS A 84 11.14 -5.27 2.63
C LYS A 84 10.57 -6.57 3.20
N SER A 85 10.25 -6.52 4.49
CA SER A 85 9.67 -7.64 5.26
C SER A 85 8.20 -7.86 4.91
N PHE A 86 7.92 -8.20 3.65
CA PHE A 86 6.54 -8.38 3.15
C PHE A 86 5.77 -9.49 3.87
N PHE A 87 6.49 -10.50 4.36
CA PHE A 87 5.94 -11.59 5.17
C PHE A 87 5.27 -11.09 6.46
N ILE A 88 5.73 -9.97 7.04
CA ILE A 88 5.08 -9.35 8.20
C ILE A 88 3.69 -8.84 7.82
N GLY A 89 3.58 -8.17 6.66
CA GLY A 89 2.29 -7.71 6.15
C GLY A 89 1.34 -8.88 5.89
N PHE A 90 1.86 -9.99 5.35
CA PHE A 90 1.07 -11.21 5.16
C PHE A 90 0.56 -11.79 6.49
N ALA A 91 1.43 -11.94 7.49
CA ALA A 91 1.06 -12.45 8.81
C ALA A 91 0.00 -11.55 9.51
N ILE A 92 0.15 -10.23 9.42
CA ILE A 92 -0.84 -9.28 9.95
C ILE A 92 -2.19 -9.47 9.26
N LEU A 93 -2.21 -9.60 7.93
CA LEU A 93 -3.45 -9.79 7.17
C LEU A 93 -4.12 -11.12 7.52
N ASP A 94 -3.34 -12.18 7.69
CA ASP A 94 -3.84 -13.50 8.04
C ASP A 94 -4.46 -13.52 9.44
N MET A 95 -3.77 -12.95 10.43
CA MET A 95 -4.33 -12.74 11.77
C MET A 95 -5.60 -11.91 11.73
N PHE A 96 -5.61 -10.85 10.93
CA PHE A 96 -6.79 -9.98 10.81
C PHE A 96 -8.00 -10.75 10.27
N LYS A 97 -7.81 -11.56 9.20
CA LYS A 97 -8.87 -12.43 8.69
C LYS A 97 -9.35 -13.38 9.77
N HIS A 98 -8.42 -14.06 10.45
CA HIS A 98 -8.76 -15.01 11.49
C HIS A 98 -9.64 -14.39 12.58
N ILE A 99 -9.34 -13.17 13.03
CA ILE A 99 -10.15 -12.45 14.03
C ILE A 99 -11.58 -12.20 13.54
N ILE A 100 -11.76 -11.75 12.28
CA ILE A 100 -13.10 -11.50 11.73
C ILE A 100 -13.88 -12.81 11.56
N TYR A 101 -13.22 -13.85 11.06
CA TYR A 101 -13.82 -15.18 10.92
C TYR A 101 -14.22 -15.75 12.29
N ASP A 102 -13.32 -15.69 13.26
CA ASP A 102 -13.60 -16.14 14.63
C ASP A 102 -14.79 -15.37 15.21
N PHE A 103 -14.79 -14.04 15.13
CA PHE A 103 -15.89 -13.21 15.62
C PHE A 103 -17.25 -13.59 15.01
N TYR A 104 -17.32 -13.87 13.71
CA TYR A 104 -18.56 -14.30 13.08
C TYR A 104 -19.06 -15.66 13.61
N TYR A 105 -18.17 -16.65 13.72
CA TYR A 105 -18.57 -18.01 14.11
C TYR A 105 -18.70 -18.20 15.63
N THR A 106 -17.93 -17.49 16.44
CA THR A 106 -17.91 -17.65 17.89
C THR A 106 -18.81 -16.68 18.62
N VAL A 107 -19.07 -15.50 18.04
CA VAL A 107 -19.99 -14.50 18.62
C VAL A 107 -21.32 -14.50 17.88
N PHE A 108 -21.36 -14.04 16.63
CA PHE A 108 -22.65 -13.87 15.91
C PHE A 108 -23.47 -15.15 15.81
N LYS A 109 -22.86 -16.25 15.33
CA LYS A 109 -23.53 -17.55 15.18
C LYS A 109 -23.97 -18.19 16.50
N LYS A 110 -23.44 -17.75 17.64
CA LYS A 110 -23.85 -18.24 18.96
C LYS A 110 -24.84 -17.32 19.67
N THR A 111 -24.83 -16.03 19.33
CA THR A 111 -25.72 -15.03 19.94
C THR A 111 -27.09 -14.98 19.27
N PHE A 112 -27.17 -15.27 17.96
CA PHE A 112 -28.41 -15.21 17.20
C PHE A 112 -28.76 -16.57 16.60
N ASP A 113 -30.03 -16.97 16.74
CA ASP A 113 -30.53 -18.26 16.23
C ASP A 113 -30.41 -18.35 14.71
N THR A 114 -30.72 -17.26 14.01
CA THR A 114 -30.44 -17.15 12.58
C THR A 114 -29.67 -15.87 12.26
N VAL A 115 -28.47 -16.06 11.70
CA VAL A 115 -27.65 -14.98 11.17
C VAL A 115 -27.07 -15.41 9.83
N GLU A 116 -27.26 -14.58 8.81
CA GLU A 116 -26.77 -14.78 7.45
C GLU A 116 -25.75 -13.69 7.12
N LEU A 117 -24.60 -14.07 6.55
CA LEU A 117 -23.60 -13.12 6.09
C LEU A 117 -23.94 -12.66 4.68
N LEU A 118 -24.30 -11.38 4.52
CA LEU A 118 -24.61 -10.78 3.23
C LEU A 118 -23.38 -10.23 2.53
N GLY A 119 -22.37 -9.80 3.29
CA GLY A 119 -21.15 -9.24 2.74
C GLY A 119 -20.10 -8.92 3.80
N GLN A 120 -18.87 -8.73 3.34
CA GLN A 120 -17.75 -8.36 4.18
C GLN A 120 -16.90 -7.30 3.47
N ASP A 121 -16.47 -6.29 4.22
CA ASP A 121 -15.34 -5.41 3.87
C ASP A 121 -14.20 -5.61 4.88
N THR A 122 -13.08 -4.92 4.66
CA THR A 122 -11.82 -5.02 5.38
C THR A 122 -12.03 -5.22 6.87
N ASP A 123 -12.82 -4.39 7.55
CA ASP A 123 -13.05 -4.47 9.00
C ASP A 123 -14.53 -4.50 9.39
N SER A 124 -15.42 -4.85 8.46
CA SER A 124 -16.86 -4.85 8.71
C SER A 124 -17.57 -6.06 8.09
N LEU A 125 -18.63 -6.51 8.76
CA LEU A 125 -19.52 -7.56 8.31
C LEU A 125 -20.92 -6.98 8.14
N ILE A 126 -21.56 -7.29 7.01
CA ILE A 126 -22.96 -7.00 6.76
C ILE A 126 -23.71 -8.31 6.94
N VAL A 127 -24.55 -8.36 7.95
CA VAL A 127 -25.30 -9.56 8.31
C VAL A 127 -26.79 -9.29 8.32
N GLN A 128 -27.58 -10.29 7.96
CA GLN A 128 -29.01 -10.32 8.13
C GLN A 128 -29.33 -11.18 9.34
N LEU A 129 -30.16 -10.65 10.23
CA LEU A 129 -30.78 -11.40 11.31
C LEU A 129 -32.19 -11.72 10.86
N ASN A 130 -32.60 -12.99 10.94
CA ASN A 130 -34.00 -13.33 10.80
C ASN A 130 -34.52 -13.77 12.17
N ASP A 131 -35.72 -13.30 12.50
CA ASP A 131 -36.46 -13.77 13.68
C ASP A 131 -37.00 -15.19 13.44
#